data_AF-A0A3B4B5D7-F1
#
_entry.id   AF-A0A3B4B5D7-F1
#
_cell.length_a   1.000
_cell.length_b   1.000
_cell.length_c   1.000
_cell.angle_alpha   90.00
_cell.angle_beta   90.00
_cell.angle_gamma   90.00
#
_symmetry.space_group_name_H-M   'P 1'
#
loop_
_entity.id
_entity.type
_entity.pdbx_description
1 polymer ?
#
loop_
_entity_poly.entity_id
_entity_poly.type
_entity_poly.pdbx_seq_one_letter_code
_entity_poly.pdbx_strand_id
1 'polypeptide(L)'
;MDWFHCNQCFTRSASKYAVSSCGHICCEKCITSQCGVCRSMCSFLPITDEMKPQEKVFFKDPVKLIQTRQEHISQIASFQRTQMERVAIHFKRKAAELEIRVKEVTEHCCQLTDLKRENAVLKKQLSELQRETAELKKPLSQRRVSLPVAVTSP
;
A
#
# COMPACT_ATOMS: atom_id res chain seq x y z
N MET A 1 -8.00 40.02 21.28
CA MET A 1 -6.77 39.57 21.96
C MET A 1 -6.79 40.13 23.37
N ASP A 2 -7.32 39.38 24.33
CA ASP A 2 -7.49 39.92 25.69
C ASP A 2 -6.22 40.00 26.51
N TRP A 3 -5.19 39.29 26.06
CA TRP A 3 -3.86 39.31 26.68
C TRP A 3 -2.96 40.46 26.22
N PHE A 4 -3.27 41.14 25.10
CA PHE A 4 -2.35 42.11 24.49
C PHE A 4 -2.50 43.50 25.09
N HIS A 5 -1.46 43.98 25.78
CA HIS A 5 -1.39 45.26 26.46
C HIS A 5 0.07 45.67 26.68
N CYS A 6 0.32 46.94 27.02
CA CYS A 6 1.64 47.36 27.48
C CYS A 6 1.92 46.80 28.87
N ASN A 7 3.03 46.10 29.08
CA ASN A 7 3.37 45.51 30.37
C ASN A 7 3.88 46.53 31.41
N GLN A 8 4.12 47.78 31.02
CA GLN A 8 4.51 48.86 31.94
C GLN A 8 3.30 49.62 32.51
N CYS A 9 2.42 50.10 31.64
CA CYS A 9 1.30 50.97 32.03
C CYS A 9 -0.06 50.31 31.83
N PHE A 10 -0.11 49.05 31.41
CA PHE A 10 -1.32 48.24 31.20
C PHE A 10 -2.33 48.79 30.19
N THR A 11 -1.97 49.84 29.44
CA THR A 11 -2.83 50.36 28.38
C THR A 11 -3.02 49.33 27.26
N ARG A 12 -4.24 49.31 26.73
CA ARG A 12 -4.66 48.51 25.56
C ARG A 12 -4.96 49.39 24.35
N SER A 13 -5.05 50.70 24.53
CA SER A 13 -5.52 51.67 23.53
C SER A 13 -4.40 52.42 22.81
N ALA A 14 -3.16 52.00 22.98
CA ALA A 14 -2.04 52.65 22.31
C ALA A 14 -2.00 52.35 20.81
N SER A 15 -1.41 53.26 20.03
CA SER A 15 -1.38 53.16 18.57
C SER A 15 -0.31 52.22 18.05
N LYS A 16 0.81 52.08 18.78
CA LYS A 16 1.96 51.29 18.36
C LYS A 16 2.54 50.54 19.55
N TYR A 17 2.97 49.32 19.32
CA TYR A 17 3.64 48.52 20.35
C TYR A 17 4.97 48.00 19.82
N ALA A 18 5.90 47.74 20.74
CA ALA A 18 7.15 47.05 20.45
C ALA A 18 7.39 45.98 21.51
N VAL A 19 8.02 44.88 21.12
CA VAL A 19 8.50 43.83 22.04
C VAL A 19 9.99 44.05 22.30
N SER A 20 10.37 44.01 23.56
CA SER A 20 11.77 44.11 23.98
C SER A 20 12.50 42.77 23.83
N SER A 21 13.83 42.78 23.76
CA SER A 21 14.65 41.55 23.73
C SER A 21 14.49 40.65 24.95
N CYS A 22 13.95 41.16 26.06
CA CYS A 22 13.59 40.38 27.24
C CYS A 22 12.13 39.88 27.24
N GLY A 23 11.36 40.14 26.17
CA GLY A 23 10.01 39.62 25.97
C GLY A 23 8.86 40.51 26.44
N HIS A 24 9.13 41.67 27.05
CA HIS A 24 8.08 42.60 27.47
C HIS A 24 7.55 43.45 26.31
N ILE A 25 6.23 43.62 26.25
CA ILE A 25 5.51 44.45 25.28
C ILE A 25 5.32 45.86 25.84
N CYS A 26 5.76 46.87 25.10
CA CYS A 26 5.66 48.29 25.48
C CYS A 26 4.89 49.10 24.43
N CYS A 27 4.04 50.03 24.86
CA CYS A 27 3.45 51.02 23.96
C CYS A 27 4.45 52.11 23.60
N GLU A 28 4.16 52.92 22.58
CA GLU A 28 5.02 53.99 22.09
C GLU A 28 5.44 54.99 23.18
N LYS A 29 4.61 55.21 24.20
CA LYS A 29 4.90 56.13 25.32
C LYS A 29 5.83 55.54 26.38
N CYS A 30 5.96 54.21 26.45
CA CYS A 30 6.75 53.51 27.45
C CYS A 30 8.06 52.93 26.87
N ILE A 31 8.32 53.12 25.57
CA ILE A 31 9.59 52.74 24.96
C ILE A 31 10.65 53.78 25.34
N THR A 32 11.71 53.32 26.00
CA THR A 32 12.88 54.13 26.38
C THR A 32 14.16 53.32 26.10
N SER A 33 15.35 53.83 26.48
CA SER A 33 16.60 53.06 26.38
C SER A 33 16.66 51.82 27.30
N GLN A 34 15.82 51.78 28.34
CA GLN A 34 15.72 50.69 29.30
C GLN A 34 14.33 50.05 29.26
N CYS A 35 14.24 48.75 29.52
CA CYS A 35 12.94 48.12 29.75
C CYS A 35 12.34 48.59 31.08
N GLY A 36 11.15 49.19 31.03
CA GLY A 36 10.46 49.66 32.24
C GLY A 36 10.08 48.55 33.24
N VAL A 37 9.95 47.30 32.75
CA VAL A 37 9.49 46.16 33.55
C VAL A 37 10.66 45.48 34.26
N CYS A 38 11.69 45.05 33.54
CA CYS A 38 12.84 44.33 34.13
C CYS A 38 14.04 45.22 34.43
N ARG A 39 14.04 46.49 33.99
CA ARG A 39 15.15 47.44 34.16
C ARG A 39 16.46 47.00 33.50
N SER A 40 16.41 46.15 32.47
CA SER A 40 17.59 45.82 31.66
C SER A 40 17.68 46.71 30.42
N MET A 41 18.89 46.87 29.88
CA MET A 41 19.10 47.43 28.53
C MET A 41 18.54 46.43 27.51
N CYS A 42 17.55 46.85 26.73
CA CYS A 42 16.89 45.99 25.74
C CYS A 42 16.79 46.69 24.40
N SER A 43 16.96 45.92 23.33
CA SER A 43 16.50 46.36 22.02
C SER A 43 14.98 46.19 21.93
N PHE A 44 14.33 47.02 21.12
CA PHE A 44 12.89 46.98 20.90
C PHE A 44 12.61 46.73 19.43
N LEU A 45 11.80 45.70 19.15
CA LEU A 45 11.31 45.36 17.83
C LEU A 45 9.85 45.82 17.71
N PRO A 46 9.52 46.73 16.78
CA PRO A 46 8.14 47.14 16.53
C PRO A 46 7.25 45.93 16.19
N ILE A 47 6.07 45.87 16.81
CA ILE A 47 5.06 44.85 16.52
C ILE A 47 4.20 45.39 15.38
N THR A 48 4.50 44.94 14.16
CA THR A 48 3.83 45.38 12.94
C THR A 48 3.57 44.20 11.99
N ASP A 49 2.88 44.45 10.88
CA ASP A 49 2.59 43.40 9.91
C ASP A 49 3.82 42.93 9.13
N GLU A 50 4.86 43.76 9.07
CA GLU A 50 6.14 43.56 8.37
C GLU A 50 7.15 42.73 9.16
N MET A 51 6.81 42.29 10.38
CA MET A 51 7.66 41.39 11.18
C MET A 51 7.99 40.11 10.40
N LYS A 52 9.16 39.52 10.69
CA LYS A 52 9.52 38.24 10.07
C LYS A 52 8.49 37.18 10.47
N PRO A 53 8.16 36.21 9.60
CA PRO A 53 7.14 35.20 9.90
C PRO A 53 7.39 34.43 11.21
N GLN A 54 8.65 34.19 11.56
CA GLN A 54 9.08 33.51 12.79
C GLN A 54 8.79 34.33 14.05
N GLU A 55 8.84 35.67 13.97
CA GLU A 55 8.56 36.58 15.09
C GLU A 55 7.05 36.84 15.18
N LYS A 56 6.39 36.99 14.02
CA LYS A 56 4.95 37.25 13.92
C LYS A 56 4.09 36.12 14.51
N VAL A 57 4.58 34.88 14.52
CA VAL A 57 3.81 33.72 15.00
C VAL A 57 3.40 33.83 16.46
N PHE A 58 4.21 34.49 17.30
CA PHE A 58 3.93 34.68 18.73
C PHE A 58 2.75 35.61 19.01
N PHE A 59 2.36 36.41 18.01
CA PHE A 59 1.25 37.35 18.10
C PHE A 59 0.00 36.86 17.36
N LYS A 60 0.04 35.64 16.80
CA LYS A 60 -1.12 35.02 16.17
C LYS A 60 -2.02 34.36 17.20
N ASP A 61 -3.28 34.21 16.84
CA ASP A 61 -4.25 33.43 17.62
C ASP A 61 -3.83 31.95 17.65
N PRO A 62 -3.55 31.36 18.83
CA PRO A 62 -3.16 29.97 18.96
C PRO A 62 -4.20 29.00 18.38
N VAL A 63 -5.50 29.32 18.54
CA VAL A 63 -6.58 28.46 18.04
C VAL A 63 -6.57 28.42 16.52
N LYS A 64 -6.41 29.57 15.86
CA LYS A 64 -6.28 29.63 14.39
C LYS A 64 -5.04 28.91 13.90
N LEU A 65 -3.91 29.05 14.60
CA LEU A 65 -2.68 28.34 14.24
C LEU A 65 -2.88 26.82 14.28
N ILE A 66 -3.51 26.31 15.34
CA ILE A 66 -3.83 24.89 15.50
C ILE A 66 -4.75 24.43 14.37
N GLN A 67 -5.85 25.17 14.09
CA GLN A 67 -6.80 24.85 13.03
C GLN A 67 -6.11 24.70 11.67
N THR A 68 -5.31 25.70 11.26
CA THR A 68 -4.59 25.64 9.98
C THR A 68 -3.62 24.45 9.94
N ARG A 69 -2.89 24.18 11.02
CA ARG A 69 -1.99 23.01 11.07
C ARG A 69 -2.76 21.69 10.99
N GLN A 70 -3.89 21.60 11.67
CA GLN A 70 -4.74 20.43 11.69
C GLN A 70 -5.34 20.13 10.31
N GLU A 71 -5.77 21.15 9.57
CA GLU A 71 -6.23 21.01 8.18
C GLU A 71 -5.16 20.37 7.30
N HIS A 72 -3.92 20.88 7.37
CA HIS A 72 -2.79 20.33 6.62
C HIS A 72 -2.49 18.87 7.01
N ILE A 73 -2.47 18.57 8.30
CA ILE A 73 -2.26 17.19 8.79
C ILE A 73 -3.37 16.26 8.28
N SER A 74 -4.61 16.73 8.29
CA SER A 74 -5.77 15.95 7.83
C SER A 74 -5.68 15.64 6.33
N GLN A 75 -5.23 16.60 5.52
CA GLN A 75 -4.98 16.38 4.09
C GLN A 75 -3.89 15.32 3.85
N ILE A 76 -2.78 15.39 4.59
CA ILE A 76 -1.69 14.41 4.53
C ILE A 76 -2.20 13.01 4.89
N ALA A 77 -2.94 12.91 6.00
CA ALA A 77 -3.50 11.64 6.47
C ALA A 77 -4.48 11.05 5.45
N SER A 78 -5.32 11.87 4.84
CA SER A 78 -6.25 11.45 3.78
C SER A 78 -5.50 10.87 2.57
N PHE A 79 -4.47 11.57 2.10
CA PHE A 79 -3.63 11.11 0.99
C PHE A 79 -2.98 9.75 1.32
N GLN A 80 -2.36 9.63 2.49
CA GLN A 80 -1.71 8.39 2.92
C GLN A 80 -2.70 7.22 3.00
N ARG A 81 -3.90 7.45 3.55
CA ARG A 81 -4.98 6.45 3.60
C ARG A 81 -5.35 5.95 2.21
N THR A 82 -5.56 6.86 1.26
CA THR A 82 -5.87 6.49 -0.13
C THR A 82 -4.75 5.64 -0.77
N GLN A 83 -3.48 5.93 -0.48
CA GLN A 83 -2.39 5.08 -0.98
C GLN A 83 -2.43 3.68 -0.37
N MET A 84 -2.69 3.56 0.94
CA MET A 84 -2.84 2.26 1.62
C MET A 84 -4.00 1.45 1.04
N GLU A 85 -5.14 2.08 0.77
CA GLU A 85 -6.31 1.44 0.16
C GLU A 85 -6.00 0.89 -1.24
N ARG A 86 -5.25 1.63 -2.06
CA ARG A 86 -4.82 1.16 -3.39
C ARG A 86 -3.98 -0.12 -3.30
N VAL A 87 -3.05 -0.16 -2.36
CA VAL A 87 -2.21 -1.35 -2.12
C VAL A 87 -3.08 -2.53 -1.65
N ALA A 88 -4.01 -2.29 -0.72
CA ALA A 88 -4.92 -3.32 -0.24
C ALA A 88 -5.80 -3.88 -1.36
N ILE A 89 -6.33 -3.02 -2.25
CA ILE A 89 -7.14 -3.44 -3.40
C ILE A 89 -6.29 -4.26 -4.39
N HIS A 90 -5.06 -3.84 -4.67
CA HIS A 90 -4.16 -4.57 -5.56
C HIS A 90 -3.94 -6.01 -5.07
N PHE A 91 -3.59 -6.18 -3.79
CA PHE A 91 -3.34 -7.51 -3.23
C PHE A 91 -4.60 -8.34 -3.09
N LYS A 92 -5.77 -7.73 -2.77
CA LYS A 92 -7.06 -8.43 -2.80
C LYS A 92 -7.38 -8.99 -4.18
N ARG A 93 -7.18 -8.21 -5.25
CA ARG A 93 -7.39 -8.67 -6.63
C ARG A 93 -6.45 -9.82 -6.97
N LYS A 94 -5.16 -9.67 -6.65
CA LYS A 94 -4.14 -10.69 -6.92
C LYS A 94 -4.41 -11.99 -6.17
N ALA A 95 -4.92 -11.91 -4.93
CA ALA A 95 -5.34 -13.08 -4.15
C ALA A 95 -6.51 -13.81 -4.84
N ALA A 96 -7.55 -13.09 -5.26
CA ALA A 96 -8.68 -13.68 -5.98
C ALA A 96 -8.26 -14.36 -7.30
N GLU A 97 -7.37 -13.73 -8.08
CA GLU A 97 -6.81 -14.33 -9.30
C GLU A 97 -6.02 -15.62 -9.00
N LEU A 98 -5.25 -15.64 -7.91
CA LEU A 98 -4.53 -16.83 -7.46
C LEU A 98 -5.49 -17.95 -7.03
N GLU A 99 -6.55 -17.63 -6.30
CA GLU A 99 -7.57 -18.60 -5.88
C GLU A 99 -8.24 -19.28 -7.07
N ILE A 100 -8.55 -18.53 -8.15
CA ILE A 100 -9.10 -19.10 -9.39
C ILE A 100 -8.10 -20.07 -10.01
N ARG A 101 -6.83 -19.66 -10.19
CA ARG A 101 -5.80 -20.53 -10.76
C ARG A 101 -5.56 -21.79 -9.95
N VAL A 102 -5.62 -21.71 -8.62
CA VAL A 102 -5.49 -22.88 -7.74
C VAL A 102 -6.64 -23.86 -7.97
N LYS A 103 -7.88 -23.38 -8.15
CA LYS A 103 -9.03 -24.25 -8.47
C LYS A 103 -8.85 -24.93 -9.82
N GLU A 104 -8.47 -24.19 -10.85
CA GLU A 104 -8.20 -24.73 -12.20
C GLU A 104 -7.13 -25.82 -12.16
N VAL A 105 -6.00 -25.56 -11.50
CA VAL A 105 -4.92 -26.56 -11.34
C VAL A 105 -5.40 -27.78 -10.57
N THR A 106 -6.21 -27.59 -9.53
CA THR A 106 -6.78 -28.71 -8.75
C THR A 106 -7.69 -29.58 -9.62
N GLU A 107 -8.56 -28.98 -10.43
CA GLU A 107 -9.42 -29.70 -11.38
C GLU A 107 -8.60 -30.47 -12.42
N HIS A 108 -7.57 -29.84 -12.99
CA HIS A 108 -6.66 -30.50 -13.92
C HIS A 108 -5.90 -31.67 -13.27
N CYS A 109 -5.49 -31.54 -12.00
CA CYS A 109 -4.86 -32.63 -11.26
C CYS A 109 -5.81 -33.83 -11.05
N CYS A 110 -7.08 -33.57 -10.75
CA CYS A 110 -8.11 -34.61 -10.66
C CYS A 110 -8.28 -35.34 -12.01
N GLN A 111 -8.46 -34.58 -13.10
CA GLN A 111 -8.59 -35.14 -14.45
C GLN A 111 -7.36 -35.97 -14.87
N LEU A 112 -6.16 -35.48 -14.58
CA LEU A 112 -4.92 -36.21 -14.86
C LEU A 112 -4.85 -37.53 -14.08
N THR A 113 -5.37 -37.57 -12.86
CA THR A 113 -5.41 -38.79 -12.05
C THR A 113 -6.38 -39.80 -12.64
N ASP A 114 -7.55 -39.36 -13.10
CA ASP A 114 -8.54 -40.20 -13.78
C ASP A 114 -7.99 -40.76 -15.09
N LEU A 115 -7.40 -39.91 -15.93
CA LEU A 115 -6.77 -40.33 -17.19
C LEU A 115 -5.63 -41.31 -16.97
N LYS A 116 -4.81 -41.13 -15.92
CA LYS A 116 -3.76 -42.10 -15.56
C LYS A 116 -4.34 -43.47 -15.20
N ARG A 117 -5.45 -43.50 -14.47
CA ARG A 117 -6.16 -44.74 -14.11
C ARG A 117 -6.73 -45.43 -15.35
N GLU A 118 -7.42 -44.69 -16.22
CA GLU A 118 -7.95 -45.23 -17.48
C GLU A 118 -6.85 -45.77 -18.38
N ASN A 119 -5.73 -45.04 -18.50
CA ASN A 119 -4.58 -45.45 -19.30
C ASN A 119 -3.97 -46.76 -18.77
N ALA A 120 -3.91 -46.95 -17.44
CA ALA A 120 -3.46 -48.19 -16.84
C ALA A 120 -4.39 -49.37 -17.17
N VAL A 121 -5.71 -49.16 -17.14
CA VAL A 121 -6.70 -50.18 -17.51
C VAL A 121 -6.58 -50.55 -18.99
N LEU A 122 -6.53 -49.56 -19.88
CA LEU A 122 -6.40 -49.79 -21.33
C LEU A 122 -5.10 -50.53 -21.68
N LYS A 123 -3.98 -50.19 -21.03
CA LYS A 123 -2.71 -50.92 -21.21
C LYS A 123 -2.81 -52.39 -20.82
N LYS A 124 -3.55 -52.70 -19.74
CA LYS A 124 -3.81 -54.09 -19.32
C LYS A 124 -4.63 -54.83 -20.37
N GLN A 125 -5.74 -54.24 -20.82
CA GLN A 125 -6.61 -54.83 -21.85
C GLN A 125 -5.86 -55.06 -23.18
N LEU A 126 -5.04 -54.10 -23.62
CA LEU A 126 -4.21 -54.24 -24.82
C LEU A 126 -3.25 -55.42 -24.69
N SER A 127 -2.62 -55.60 -23.53
CA SER A 127 -1.70 -56.72 -23.28
C SER A 127 -2.42 -58.07 -23.32
N GLU A 128 -3.66 -58.14 -22.81
CA GLU A 128 -4.50 -59.33 -22.85
C GLU A 128 -4.92 -59.69 -24.28
N LEU A 129 -5.41 -58.72 -25.05
CA LEU A 129 -5.79 -58.91 -26.46
C LEU A 129 -4.59 -59.32 -27.33
N GLN A 130 -3.41 -58.74 -27.08
CA GLN A 130 -2.17 -59.14 -27.78
C GLN A 130 -1.84 -60.61 -27.52
N ARG A 131 -1.97 -61.08 -26.27
CA ARG A 131 -1.78 -62.48 -25.90
C ARG A 131 -2.79 -63.39 -26.61
N GLU A 132 -4.07 -63.06 -26.55
CA GLU A 132 -5.13 -63.84 -27.23
C GLU A 132 -4.92 -63.92 -28.74
N THR A 133 -4.56 -62.79 -29.36
CA THR A 133 -4.25 -62.74 -30.79
C THR A 133 -3.05 -63.60 -31.15
N ALA A 134 -2.02 -63.65 -30.29
CA ALA A 134 -0.87 -64.52 -30.47
C ALA A 134 -1.25 -66.00 -30.38
N GLU A 135 -2.08 -66.38 -29.40
CA GLU A 135 -2.57 -67.76 -29.26
C GLU A 135 -3.43 -68.20 -30.45
N LEU A 136 -4.35 -67.36 -30.94
CA LEU A 136 -5.18 -67.66 -32.12
C LEU A 136 -4.37 -67.77 -33.42
N LYS A 137 -3.23 -67.09 -33.52
CA LYS A 137 -2.33 -67.17 -34.69
C LYS A 137 -1.46 -68.44 -34.71
N LYS A 138 -1.21 -69.11 -33.57
CA LYS A 138 -0.43 -70.36 -33.49
C LYS A 138 -1.00 -71.52 -34.32
N PRO A 139 -2.32 -71.83 -34.31
CA PRO A 139 -2.85 -72.91 -35.14
C PRO A 139 -2.90 -72.57 -36.64
N LEU A 140 -2.99 -71.29 -37.02
CA LEU A 140 -2.96 -70.87 -38.43
C LEU A 140 -1.56 -71.03 -39.07
N SER A 141 -0.49 -70.85 -38.30
CA SER A 141 0.87 -71.15 -38.77
C SER A 141 1.14 -72.66 -38.85
N GLN A 142 0.63 -73.46 -37.91
CA GLN A 142 0.73 -74.93 -37.98
C GLN A 142 -0.02 -75.52 -39.19
N ARG A 143 -1.23 -75.01 -39.51
CA ARG A 143 -2.03 -75.53 -40.65
C ARG A 143 -1.43 -75.22 -42.03
N ARG A 144 -0.63 -74.15 -42.18
CA ARG A 144 0.08 -73.85 -43.45
C ARG A 144 1.24 -74.81 -43.74
N VAL A 145 1.85 -75.40 -42.72
CA VAL A 145 2.98 -76.32 -42.88
C VAL A 145 2.50 -77.73 -43.28
N SER A 146 1.20 -78.04 -43.11
CA SER A 146 0.65 -79.39 -43.30
C SER A 146 -0.08 -79.63 -44.64
N LEU A 147 -0.12 -78.68 -45.58
CA LEU A 147 -0.75 -78.94 -46.89
C LEU A 147 0.16 -79.84 -47.76
N PRO A 148 -0.33 -80.97 -48.30
CA PRO A 148 0.45 -81.81 -49.19
C PRO A 148 0.72 -81.06 -50.50
N VAL A 149 1.99 -80.99 -50.90
CA VAL A 149 2.38 -80.52 -52.23
C VAL A 149 1.92 -81.57 -53.25
N ALA A 150 0.93 -81.22 -54.07
CA ALA A 150 0.59 -82.02 -55.24
C ALA A 150 1.73 -81.87 -56.26
N VAL A 151 2.54 -82.92 -56.39
CA VAL A 151 3.55 -83.04 -57.45
C VAL A 151 2.82 -83.53 -58.70
N THR A 152 2.69 -82.66 -59.70
CA THR A 152 2.44 -83.08 -61.07
C THR A 152 3.69 -82.79 -61.90
N SER A 153 4.38 -83.86 -62.30
CA SER A 153 5.54 -83.91 -63.18
C SER A 153 5.10 -83.81 -64.67
N PRO A 154 6.05 -83.54 -65.61
CA PRO A 154 5.85 -82.69 -66.79
C PRO A 154 5.06 -83.30 -67.95
#